data_AF-A0A7V1LX96-F1
#
_entry.id   AF-A0A7V1LX96-F1
#
_cell.length_a   1.000
_cell.length_b   1.000
_cell.length_c   1.000
_cell.angle_alpha   90.00
_cell.angle_beta   90.00
_cell.angle_gamma   90.00
#
_symmetry.space_group_name_H-M   'P 1'
#
loop_
_entity.id
_entity.type
_entity.pdbx_description
1 polymer ?
#
loop_
_entity_poly.entity_id
_entity_poly.type
_entity_poly.pdbx_seq_one_letter_code
_entity_poly.pdbx_strand_id
1 'polypeptide(L)'
;MKFRFLPWTEDKWKSRNGHLLKYDKLEHFIRDFILLLSAALLFGLNAPVLGGWLAFILLWEVRDGLRPYDGKNIEGFSVKDVLAGLMGGFVSIIVYAMISSGK
;
A
#
# COMPACT_ATOMS: atom_id res chain seq x y z
N MET A 1 -24.80 3.08 0.09
CA MET A 1 -23.59 3.25 0.91
C MET A 1 -22.82 4.46 0.39
N LYS A 2 -22.44 5.43 1.22
CA LYS A 2 -21.61 6.56 0.79
C LYS A 2 -20.15 6.13 0.94
N PHE A 3 -19.49 5.81 -0.17
CA PHE A 3 -18.02 5.72 -0.22
C PHE A 3 -17.44 7.03 0.32
N ARG A 4 -16.57 6.96 1.32
CA ARG A 4 -15.85 8.13 1.81
C ARG A 4 -14.41 8.05 1.35
N PHE A 5 -14.09 8.86 0.35
CA PHE A 5 -12.73 9.32 0.15
C PHE A 5 -12.37 10.23 1.32
N LEU A 6 -11.23 9.97 1.95
CA LEU A 6 -10.73 10.86 2.98
C LEU A 6 -10.31 12.18 2.31
N PRO A 7 -10.82 13.33 2.77
CA PRO A 7 -10.33 14.61 2.32
C PRO A 7 -8.81 14.69 2.52
N TRP A 8 -8.09 15.24 1.55
CA TRP A 8 -6.63 15.33 1.60
C TRP A 8 -6.09 16.01 2.87
N THR A 9 -6.86 16.92 3.47
CA THR A 9 -6.55 17.64 4.71
C THR A 9 -6.74 16.79 5.97
N GLU A 10 -7.64 15.82 5.93
CA GLU A 10 -7.91 14.88 7.02
C GLU A 10 -7.00 13.65 6.95
N ASP A 11 -6.50 13.34 5.76
CA ASP A 11 -5.50 12.31 5.51
C ASP A 11 -4.11 12.76 6.00
N LYS A 12 -3.68 12.30 7.17
CA LYS A 12 -2.42 12.73 7.79
C LYS A 12 -1.31 11.72 7.54
N TRP A 13 -0.15 12.21 7.11
CA TRP A 13 1.06 11.38 6.95
C TRP A 13 1.54 10.70 8.25
N LYS A 14 1.21 11.27 9.41
CA LYS A 14 1.58 10.75 10.74
C LYS A 14 0.36 10.21 11.50
N SER A 15 -0.58 9.53 10.83
CA SER A 15 -1.67 8.81 11.49
C SER A 15 -1.15 7.58 12.23
N ARG A 16 -1.75 7.28 13.39
CA ARG A 16 -1.40 6.11 14.22
C ARG A 16 -2.43 4.99 14.22
N ASN A 17 -3.19 4.92 13.14
CA ASN A 17 -4.33 4.03 12.98
C ASN A 17 -3.97 2.71 12.28
N GLY A 18 -2.70 2.45 12.01
CA GLY A 18 -2.26 1.24 11.30
C GLY A 18 -2.64 -0.04 12.06
N HIS A 19 -2.94 -1.08 11.30
CA HIS A 19 -3.42 -2.36 11.82
C HIS A 19 -2.29 -3.26 12.34
N LEU A 20 -1.10 -3.15 11.75
CA LEU A 20 0.10 -3.93 12.08
C LEU A 20 1.13 -3.08 12.84
N LEU A 21 1.28 -1.81 12.46
CA LEU A 21 2.23 -0.89 13.06
C LEU A 21 1.54 0.45 13.39
N LYS A 22 2.03 1.14 14.42
CA LYS A 22 1.49 2.43 14.86
C LYS A 22 1.64 3.57 13.85
N TYR A 23 2.16 3.34 12.65
CA TYR A 23 2.29 4.37 11.63
C TYR A 23 1.71 3.85 10.33
N ASP A 24 0.55 4.39 10.01
CA ASP A 24 -0.32 3.98 8.90
C ASP A 24 0.42 4.01 7.55
N LYS A 25 0.94 5.18 7.14
CA LYS A 25 1.63 5.30 5.84
C LYS A 25 2.90 4.44 5.77
N LEU A 26 3.59 4.30 6.91
CA LEU A 26 4.77 3.44 7.00
C LEU A 26 4.40 1.95 6.89
N GLU A 27 3.24 1.54 7.43
CA GLU A 27 2.71 0.20 7.29
C GLU A 27 2.41 -0.12 5.82
N HIS A 28 1.71 0.77 5.10
CA HIS A 28 1.42 0.57 3.67
C HIS A 28 2.71 0.49 2.85
N PHE A 29 3.66 1.39 3.11
CA PHE A 29 4.98 1.34 2.48
C PHE A 29 5.70 0.01 2.73
N ILE A 30 5.84 -0.43 3.99
CA ILE A 30 6.57 -1.65 4.34
C ILE A 30 5.86 -2.89 3.80
N ARG A 31 4.53 -2.96 3.92
CA ARG A 31 3.71 -4.05 3.43
C ARG A 31 3.94 -4.26 1.94
N ASP A 32 3.79 -3.20 1.15
CA ASP A 32 3.88 -3.28 -0.30
C ASP A 32 5.32 -3.46 -0.77
N PHE A 33 6.29 -2.92 -0.01
CA PHE A 33 7.72 -3.22 -0.21
C PHE A 33 8.00 -4.73 -0.09
N ILE A 34 7.59 -5.34 1.03
CA ILE A 34 7.84 -6.76 1.30
C ILE A 34 7.08 -7.62 0.29
N LEU A 35 5.78 -7.35 0.06
CA LEU A 35 4.95 -8.15 -0.84
C LEU A 35 5.53 -8.18 -2.26
N LEU A 36 5.84 -7.02 -2.85
CA LEU A 36 6.35 -6.99 -4.22
C LEU A 36 7.76 -7.58 -4.31
N LEU A 37 8.64 -7.30 -3.34
CA LEU A 37 10.00 -7.84 -3.36
C LEU A 37 9.99 -9.37 -3.24
N SER A 38 9.20 -9.93 -2.32
CA SER A 38 9.07 -11.38 -2.16
C SER A 38 8.47 -12.04 -3.40
N ALA A 39 7.41 -11.46 -3.97
CA ALA A 39 6.80 -11.98 -5.20
C ALA A 39 7.79 -11.94 -6.38
N ALA A 40 8.52 -10.83 -6.55
CA ALA A 40 9.52 -10.70 -7.59
C ALA A 40 10.68 -11.70 -7.41
N LEU A 41 11.14 -11.96 -6.18
CA LEU A 41 12.18 -12.95 -5.91
C LEU A 41 11.74 -14.40 -6.18
N LEU A 42 10.47 -14.72 -5.95
CA LEU A 42 9.93 -16.08 -6.15
C LEU A 42 9.52 -16.36 -7.60
N PHE A 43 8.93 -15.37 -8.27
CA PHE A 43 8.27 -15.56 -9.58
C PHE A 43 8.88 -14.72 -10.69
N GLY A 44 9.91 -13.93 -10.40
CA GLY A 44 10.47 -12.93 -11.30
C GLY A 44 9.63 -11.65 -11.37
N LEU A 45 10.26 -10.54 -11.74
CA LEU A 45 9.55 -9.29 -12.00
C LEU A 45 8.94 -9.31 -13.41
N ASN A 46 7.63 -9.57 -13.50
CA ASN A 46 6.90 -9.66 -14.75
C ASN A 46 5.53 -8.96 -14.65
N ALA A 47 4.83 -8.85 -15.78
CA ALA A 47 3.54 -8.16 -15.86
C ALA A 47 2.47 -8.75 -14.90
N PRO A 48 2.31 -10.09 -14.77
CA PRO A 48 1.41 -10.66 -13.77
C PRO A 48 1.71 -10.25 -12.33
N VAL A 49 2.99 -10.27 -11.92
CA VAL A 49 3.40 -9.87 -10.56
C VAL A 49 3.12 -8.39 -10.30
N LEU A 50 3.47 -7.52 -11.24
CA LEU A 50 3.20 -6.08 -11.14
C LEU A 50 1.70 -5.78 -11.13
N GLY A 51 0.93 -6.42 -12.02
CA GLY A 51 -0.52 -6.25 -12.10
C GLY A 51 -1.24 -6.75 -10.86
N GLY A 52 -0.84 -7.91 -10.32
CA GLY A 52 -1.39 -8.46 -9.07
C GLY A 52 -1.10 -7.57 -7.87
N TRP A 53 0.11 -7.02 -7.78
CA TRP A 53 0.46 -6.05 -6.74
C TRP A 53 -0.34 -4.75 -6.84
N LEU A 54 -0.47 -4.16 -8.03
CA LEU A 54 -1.28 -2.96 -8.23
C LEU A 54 -2.76 -3.20 -7.90
N ALA A 55 -3.30 -4.35 -8.30
CA ALA A 55 -4.66 -4.74 -7.96
C ALA A 55 -4.84 -4.90 -6.44
N PHE A 56 -3.87 -5.50 -5.75
CA PHE A 56 -3.90 -5.64 -4.30
C PHE A 56 -3.95 -4.29 -3.58
N ILE A 57 -3.09 -3.33 -3.95
CA ILE A 57 -3.10 -1.97 -3.37
C ILE A 57 -4.49 -1.34 -3.53
N LEU A 58 -5.01 -1.31 -4.75
CA LEU A 58 -6.28 -0.64 -5.04
C LEU A 58 -7.46 -1.33 -4.34
N LEU A 59 -7.51 -2.66 -4.34
CA LEU A 59 -8.58 -3.41 -3.68
C LEU A 59 -8.54 -3.24 -2.16
N TRP A 60 -7.35 -3.16 -1.57
CA TRP A 60 -7.19 -2.89 -0.15
C TRP A 60 -7.75 -1.52 0.24
N GLU A 61 -7.41 -0.48 -0.52
CA GLU A 61 -7.91 0.89 -0.28
C GLU A 61 -9.41 1.03 -0.56
N VAL A 62 -9.92 0.34 -1.57
CA VAL A 62 -11.36 0.30 -1.85
C VAL A 62 -12.10 -0.42 -0.71
N ARG A 63 -11.56 -1.52 -0.17
CA ARG A 63 -12.11 -2.20 1.00
C ARG A 63 -12.19 -1.23 2.19
N ASP A 64 -11.14 -0.46 2.44
CA ASP A 64 -11.10 0.49 3.56
C ASP A 64 -12.05 1.67 3.31
N GLY A 65 -12.18 2.13 2.06
CA GLY A 65 -13.19 3.12 1.64
C GLY A 65 -14.66 2.64 1.74
N LEU A 66 -14.88 1.33 1.80
CA LEU A 66 -16.19 0.69 1.93
C LEU A 66 -16.60 0.44 3.38
N ARG A 67 -15.68 0.56 4.36
CA ARG A 67 -16.01 0.31 5.76
C ARG A 67 -16.91 1.41 6.35
N PRO A 68 -17.89 1.06 7.21
CA PRO A 68 -18.77 2.05 7.81
C PRO A 68 -18.02 2.98 8.77
N TYR A 69 -18.16 4.30 8.58
CA TYR A 69 -17.64 5.31 9.50
C TYR A 69 -18.48 5.33 10.79
N ASP A 70 -17.90 4.87 11.90
CA ASP A 70 -18.55 4.81 13.23
C ASP A 70 -18.32 6.06 14.09
N GLY A 71 -17.80 7.15 13.49
CA GLY A 71 -17.48 8.38 14.21
C GLY A 71 -16.16 8.34 15.00
N LYS A 72 -15.50 7.18 15.07
CA LYS A 72 -14.20 6.99 15.75
C LYS A 72 -13.11 6.52 14.81
N ASN A 73 -13.46 5.76 13.78
CA ASN A 73 -12.54 5.23 12.78
C ASN A 73 -12.41 6.21 11.61
N ILE A 74 -11.19 6.73 11.40
CA ILE A 74 -10.81 7.48 10.19
C ILE A 74 -10.45 6.48 9.07
N GLU A 75 -11.22 5.40 8.94
CA GLU A 75 -11.04 4.42 7.87
C GLU A 75 -11.83 4.92 6.64
N GLY A 76 -11.12 5.06 5.52
CA GLY A 76 -11.66 5.55 4.26
C GLY A 76 -10.59 5.45 3.18
N PHE A 77 -10.97 5.63 1.91
CA PHE A 77 -9.99 5.56 0.82
C PHE A 77 -8.99 6.71 0.96
N SER A 78 -7.70 6.40 1.14
CA SER A 78 -6.64 7.39 1.28
C SER A 78 -5.71 7.36 0.07
N VAL A 79 -5.64 8.50 -0.63
CA VAL A 79 -4.67 8.65 -1.72
C VAL A 79 -3.23 8.58 -1.18
N LYS A 80 -2.99 9.04 0.05
CA LYS A 80 -1.64 8.96 0.65
C LYS A 80 -1.24 7.53 1.01
N ASP A 81 -2.19 6.66 1.36
CA ASP A 81 -1.94 5.23 1.55
C ASP A 81 -1.61 4.54 0.24
N VAL A 82 -2.36 4.84 -0.83
CA VAL A 82 -2.00 4.38 -2.20
C VAL A 82 -0.58 4.82 -2.55
N LEU A 83 -0.25 6.10 -2.37
CA LEU A 83 1.08 6.64 -2.68
C LEU A 83 2.18 6.00 -1.84
N ALA A 84 1.94 5.79 -0.54
CA ALA A 84 2.90 5.12 0.33
C ALA A 84 3.16 3.68 -0.12
N GLY A 85 2.11 2.95 -0.50
CA GLY A 85 2.23 1.61 -1.08
C GLY A 85 3.02 1.59 -2.40
N LEU A 86 2.71 2.52 -3.31
CA LEU A 86 3.43 2.68 -4.58
C LEU A 86 4.92 2.97 -4.37
N MET A 87 5.26 3.83 -3.41
CA MET A 87 6.65 4.10 -3.03
C MET A 87 7.35 2.83 -2.51
N GLY A 88 6.66 2.04 -1.68
CA GLY A 88 7.16 0.75 -1.19
C GLY A 88 7.53 -0.18 -2.34
N GLY A 89 6.59 -0.39 -3.29
CA GLY A 89 6.85 -1.23 -4.45
C GLY A 89 7.92 -0.68 -5.39
N PHE A 90 8.01 0.63 -5.58
CA PHE A 90 9.09 1.23 -6.38
C PHE A 90 10.48 0.90 -5.79
N VAL A 91 10.62 1.01 -4.46
CA VAL A 91 11.86 0.60 -3.78
C VAL A 91 12.12 -0.90 -3.94
N SER A 92 11.09 -1.75 -3.91
CA SER A 92 11.25 -3.19 -4.18
C SER A 92 11.81 -3.48 -5.55
N ILE A 93 11.36 -2.75 -6.58
CA ILE A 93 11.85 -2.90 -7.96
C ILE A 93 13.33 -2.54 -8.03
N ILE A 94 13.75 -1.44 -7.39
CA ILE A 94 15.16 -1.04 -7.33
C ILE A 94 15.99 -2.13 -6.63
N VAL A 95 15.56 -2.58 -5.45
CA VAL A 95 16.27 -3.61 -4.69
C VAL A 95 16.36 -4.92 -5.46
N TYR A 96 15.27 -5.35 -6.10
CA TYR A 96 15.26 -6.53 -6.95
C TYR A 96 16.26 -6.40 -8.11
N ALA A 97 16.27 -5.25 -8.81
CA ALA A 97 17.20 -4.99 -9.90
C ALA A 97 18.66 -5.06 -9.45
N MET A 98 18.98 -4.50 -8.26
CA MET A 98 20.32 -4.59 -7.68
C MET A 98 20.72 -6.05 -7.41
N ILE A 99 19.83 -6.84 -6.79
CA ILE A 99 20.06 -8.26 -6.50
C ILE A 99 20.27 -9.06 -7.79
N SER A 100 19.47 -8.78 -8.83
CA SER A 100 19.54 -9.46 -10.11
C SER A 100 20.75 -9.05 -10.95
N SER A 101 21.26 -7.83 -10.81
CA SER A 101 22.47 -7.36 -11.52
C SER A 101 23.78 -7.88 -10.95
N GLY A 102 23.77 -8.34 -9.70
CA GLY A 102 24.93 -8.94 -9.03
C GLY A 102 25.02 -10.47 -9.18
N LYS A 103 24.07 -11.08 -9.88
CA LYS A 103 24.07 -12.49 -10.29
C LYS A 103 24.46 -12.58 -11.76
#